data_AF-C1GJF6-F1
#
_entry.id   AF-C1GJF6-F1
#
_cell.length_a   1.000
_cell.length_b   1.000
_cell.length_c   1.000
_cell.angle_alpha   90.00
_cell.angle_beta   90.00
_cell.angle_gamma   90.00
#
_symmetry.space_group_name_H-M   'P 1'
#
loop_
_entity.id
_entity.type
_entity.pdbx_description
1 polymer ?
#
loop_
_entity_poly.entity_id
_entity_poly.type
_entity_poly.pdbx_seq_one_letter_code
_entity_poly.pdbx_strand_id
1 'polypeptide(L)'
;MATDKPIQRGSWGLEVGQPLFMPPGDPHELLRLSQSRLLSLSNRYMRVDWQTLRRFTLSSAIVFNSKALFTPMSELRDEPYSEGGKKTLMEYKNTRHVEHVVLPELEKWSEEQEEKGLMEKGWEVHTLGESPWFKGWEEKWHRRLGF
;
A
#
# COMPACT_ATOMS: atom_id res chain seq x y z
N MET A 1 3.33 -14.22 -23.20
CA MET A 1 2.08 -13.59 -22.73
C MET A 1 1.11 -13.53 -23.90
N ALA A 2 -0.03 -14.22 -23.80
CA ALA A 2 -1.06 -14.19 -24.83
C ALA A 2 -1.81 -12.84 -24.82
N THR A 3 -2.46 -12.49 -25.92
CA THR A 3 -3.15 -11.19 -26.09
C THR A 3 -4.40 -11.06 -25.22
N ASP A 4 -4.96 -12.19 -24.81
CA ASP A 4 -6.15 -12.35 -23.95
C ASP A 4 -5.81 -12.58 -22.46
N LYS A 5 -4.52 -12.69 -22.12
CA LYS A 5 -4.06 -12.99 -20.75
C LYS A 5 -3.09 -11.90 -20.26
N PRO A 6 -3.60 -10.70 -19.93
CA PRO A 6 -2.77 -9.63 -19.39
C PRO A 6 -2.27 -10.00 -18.00
N ILE A 7 -1.05 -9.54 -17.67
CA ILE A 7 -0.45 -9.72 -16.34
C ILE A 7 -0.69 -8.45 -15.53
N GLN A 8 -1.02 -8.61 -14.24
CA GLN A 8 -1.22 -7.50 -13.31
C GLN A 8 -0.41 -7.74 -12.03
N ARG A 9 0.12 -6.66 -11.45
CA ARG A 9 0.80 -6.67 -10.15
C ARG A 9 0.67 -5.31 -9.46
N GLY A 10 0.73 -5.32 -8.13
CA GLY A 10 0.88 -4.10 -7.33
C GLY A 10 2.32 -3.95 -6.84
N SER A 11 2.93 -2.79 -7.08
CA SER A 11 4.12 -2.37 -6.35
C SER A 11 3.70 -1.35 -5.31
N TRP A 12 4.11 -1.51 -4.05
CA TRP A 12 3.66 -0.62 -2.97
C TRP A 12 4.81 0.17 -2.33
N GLY A 13 4.47 1.27 -1.67
CA GLY A 13 5.37 2.08 -0.85
C GLY A 13 4.58 2.97 0.11
N LEU A 14 5.25 3.61 1.06
CA LEU A 14 4.64 4.57 1.97
C LEU A 14 5.11 5.97 1.58
N GLU A 15 4.17 6.91 1.49
CA GLU A 15 4.44 8.27 0.98
C GLU A 15 3.87 9.36 1.87
N VAL A 16 4.50 10.54 1.79
CA VAL A 16 4.00 11.80 2.33
C VAL A 16 3.14 12.48 1.27
N GLY A 17 1.86 12.69 1.55
CA GLY A 17 0.94 13.21 0.52
C GLY A 17 0.75 12.24 -0.65
N GLN A 18 0.42 12.78 -1.83
CA GLN A 18 0.06 12.00 -3.01
C GLN A 18 0.90 12.38 -4.25
N PRO A 19 2.23 12.23 -4.21
CA PRO A 19 3.09 12.67 -5.32
C PRO A 19 2.93 11.77 -6.55
N LEU A 20 2.28 12.29 -7.60
CA LEU A 20 2.08 11.58 -8.86
C LEU A 20 3.31 11.63 -9.79
N PHE A 21 3.95 12.79 -9.88
CA PHE A 21 5.11 13.03 -10.74
C PHE A 21 6.27 13.54 -9.88
N MET A 22 7.33 12.74 -9.79
CA MET A 22 8.58 13.08 -9.08
C MET A 22 9.75 12.77 -10.00
N PRO A 23 10.16 13.70 -10.86
CA PRO A 23 11.38 13.56 -11.65
C PRO A 23 12.61 13.62 -10.72
N PRO A 24 13.78 13.14 -11.19
CA PRO A 24 15.02 13.28 -10.42
C PRO A 24 15.29 14.75 -10.04
N GLY A 25 15.56 15.00 -8.77
CA GLY A 25 15.79 16.34 -8.24
C GLY A 25 14.52 17.10 -7.83
N ASP A 26 13.35 16.44 -7.85
CA ASP A 26 12.12 17.02 -7.31
C ASP A 26 12.28 17.36 -5.80
N PRO A 27 11.88 18.56 -5.34
CA PRO A 27 11.98 18.94 -3.93
C PRO A 27 11.30 17.95 -2.97
N HIS A 28 10.30 17.19 -3.42
CA HIS A 28 9.65 16.16 -2.63
C HIS A 28 10.60 15.04 -2.21
N GLU A 29 11.67 14.78 -2.97
CA GLU A 29 12.70 13.79 -2.60
C GLU A 29 13.37 14.15 -1.26
N LEU A 30 13.46 15.44 -0.92
CA LEU A 30 14.04 15.91 0.34
C LEU A 30 13.24 15.43 1.56
N LEU A 31 11.93 15.20 1.40
CA LEU A 31 11.09 14.65 2.46
C LEU A 31 11.49 13.22 2.83
N ARG A 32 12.18 12.51 1.94
CA ARG A 32 12.67 11.14 2.20
C ARG A 32 14.00 11.10 2.97
N LEU A 33 14.69 12.24 3.09
CA LEU A 33 16.01 12.31 3.71
C LEU A 33 15.96 12.45 5.23
N SER A 34 14.81 12.81 5.80
CA SER A 34 14.69 13.07 7.24
C SER A 34 13.33 12.65 7.82
N GLN A 35 13.31 12.39 9.12
CA GLN A 35 12.09 12.17 9.89
C GLN A 35 11.70 13.48 10.57
N SER A 36 10.69 14.17 10.04
CA SER A 36 10.16 15.37 10.68
C SER A 36 9.29 15.01 11.89
N ARG A 37 9.46 15.75 13.00
CA ARG A 37 8.66 15.61 14.23
C ARG A 37 7.25 16.17 14.10
N LEU A 38 7.00 16.99 13.08
CA LEU A 38 5.70 17.59 12.79
C LEU A 38 4.82 16.68 11.92
N LEU A 39 5.32 15.50 11.55
CA LEU A 39 4.60 14.57 10.70
C LEU A 39 3.49 13.91 11.49
N SER A 40 2.27 14.00 10.96
CA SER A 40 1.10 13.30 11.47
C SER A 40 0.63 12.25 10.47
N LEU A 41 -0.10 11.26 10.98
CA LEU A 41 -0.67 10.17 10.19
C LEU A 41 -1.67 10.67 9.12
N SER A 42 -2.33 11.79 9.36
CA SER A 42 -3.35 12.38 8.45
C SER A 42 -2.85 12.68 7.03
N ASN A 43 -1.52 12.81 6.85
CA ASN A 43 -0.90 13.06 5.55
C ASN A 43 0.00 11.89 5.10
N ARG A 44 -0.39 10.65 5.45
CA ARG A 44 0.33 9.43 5.09
C ARG A 44 -0.52 8.52 4.24
N TYR A 45 0.08 8.02 3.18
CA TYR A 45 -0.61 7.18 2.22
C TYR A 45 0.20 5.92 1.94
N MET A 46 -0.50 4.79 1.88
CA MET A 46 -0.03 3.60 1.20
C MET A 46 -0.20 3.85 -0.30
N ARG A 47 0.91 4.01 -1.01
CA ARG A 47 0.93 4.12 -2.46
C ARG A 47 0.98 2.73 -3.07
N VAL A 48 0.09 2.44 -4.00
CA VAL A 48 0.15 1.23 -4.84
C VAL A 48 0.22 1.65 -6.31
N ASP A 49 1.34 1.36 -6.96
CA ASP A 49 1.46 1.41 -8.41
C ASP A 49 0.84 0.12 -8.98
N TRP A 50 -0.40 0.23 -9.46
CA TRP A 50 -1.12 -0.82 -10.16
C TRP A 50 -0.58 -0.96 -11.58
N GLN A 51 0.19 -2.01 -11.81
CA GLN A 51 0.91 -2.23 -13.05
C GLN A 51 0.24 -3.31 -13.87
N THR A 52 0.05 -3.04 -15.16
CA THR A 52 -0.52 -3.99 -16.12
C THR A 52 0.41 -4.15 -17.32
N LEU A 53 0.65 -5.39 -17.74
CA LEU A 53 1.34 -5.73 -18.99
C LEU A 53 0.32 -6.32 -19.95
N ARG A 54 0.23 -5.76 -21.15
CA ARG A 54 -0.67 -6.22 -22.23
C ARG A 54 0.09 -6.40 -23.54
N ARG A 55 -0.26 -7.42 -24.32
CA ARG A 55 0.32 -7.64 -25.65
C ARG A 55 -0.68 -7.15 -26.69
N PHE A 56 -0.26 -6.22 -27.55
CA PHE A 56 -1.08 -5.79 -28.68
C PHE A 56 -1.16 -6.87 -29.75
N THR A 57 -2.36 -7.03 -30.31
CA THR A 57 -2.69 -8.10 -31.27
C THR A 57 -2.00 -7.91 -32.61
N LEU A 58 -1.93 -6.69 -33.13
CA LEU A 58 -1.38 -6.41 -34.46
C LEU A 58 0.15 -6.26 -34.44
N SER A 59 0.69 -5.47 -33.51
CA SER A 59 2.12 -5.15 -33.49
C SER A 59 2.95 -6.11 -32.64
N SER A 60 2.32 -7.01 -31.87
CA SER A 60 2.98 -7.82 -30.83
C SER A 60 3.71 -7.01 -29.75
N ALA A 61 3.57 -5.68 -29.73
CA ALA A 61 4.19 -4.81 -28.74
C ALA A 61 3.65 -5.11 -27.34
N ILE A 62 4.50 -4.91 -26.32
CA ILE A 62 4.10 -5.01 -24.92
C ILE A 62 3.86 -3.60 -24.39
N VAL A 63 2.64 -3.35 -23.93
CA VAL A 63 2.29 -2.11 -23.24
C VAL A 63 2.37 -2.34 -21.74
N PHE A 64 3.24 -1.58 -21.10
CA PHE A 64 3.30 -1.44 -19.66
C PHE A 64 2.53 -0.18 -19.26
N ASN A 65 1.51 -0.33 -18.43
CA ASN A 65 0.76 0.78 -17.87
C ASN A 65 0.85 0.73 -16.34
N SER A 66 1.01 1.88 -15.70
CA SER A 66 1.12 2.03 -14.24
C SER A 66 0.14 3.09 -13.78
N LYS A 67 -0.72 2.75 -12.81
CA LYS A 67 -1.64 3.69 -12.15
C LYS A 67 -1.27 3.81 -10.68
N ALA A 68 -0.92 5.01 -10.23
CA ALA A 68 -0.67 5.26 -8.81
C ALA A 68 -1.99 5.43 -8.06
N LEU A 69 -2.20 4.61 -7.04
CA LEU A 69 -3.31 4.67 -6.10
C LEU A 69 -2.77 5.09 -4.74
N PHE A 70 -3.47 5.98 -4.04
CA PHE A 70 -3.08 6.46 -2.73
C PHE A 70 -4.19 6.17 -1.73
N THR A 71 -3.95 5.23 -0.83
CA THR A 71 -4.87 4.88 0.26
C THR A 71 -4.39 5.56 1.54
N PRO A 72 -5.19 6.43 2.18
CA PRO A 72 -4.85 6.98 3.49
C PRO A 72 -4.51 5.87 4.49
N MET A 73 -3.44 6.03 5.27
CA MET A 73 -3.00 4.98 6.21
C MET A 73 -4.09 4.63 7.22
N SER A 74 -4.92 5.59 7.61
CA SER A 74 -6.06 5.37 8.51
C SER A 74 -7.09 4.38 7.97
N GLU A 75 -7.18 4.15 6.66
CA GLU A 75 -8.08 3.15 6.10
C GLU A 75 -7.69 1.72 6.49
N LEU A 76 -6.41 1.48 6.81
CA LEU A 76 -5.91 0.15 7.18
C LEU A 76 -6.32 -0.26 8.61
N ARG A 77 -6.75 0.69 9.45
CA ARG A 77 -7.15 0.41 10.84
C ARG A 77 -8.27 -0.63 10.96
N ASP A 78 -9.16 -0.69 9.98
CA ASP A 78 -10.28 -1.63 9.94
C ASP A 78 -10.09 -2.73 8.88
N GLU A 79 -8.88 -2.93 8.36
CA GLU A 79 -8.51 -4.05 7.49
C GLU A 79 -7.50 -4.94 8.22
N PRO A 80 -7.64 -6.26 8.20
CA PRO A 80 -6.62 -7.12 8.78
C PRO A 80 -5.31 -6.91 8.01
N TYR A 81 -4.31 -6.41 8.71
CA TYR A 81 -2.96 -6.32 8.20
C TYR A 81 -2.01 -6.93 9.23
N SER A 82 -0.86 -7.34 8.74
CA SER A 82 0.17 -7.93 9.58
C SER A 82 1.40 -7.02 9.55
N GLU A 83 2.00 -6.83 10.72
CA GLU A 83 3.18 -5.97 10.84
C GLU A 83 4.37 -6.53 10.07
N GLY A 84 5.24 -5.62 9.62
CA GLY A 84 6.61 -5.97 9.26
C GLY A 84 6.86 -6.18 7.77
N GLY A 85 7.85 -5.45 7.26
CA GLY A 85 8.58 -5.80 6.05
C GLY A 85 9.99 -6.26 6.43
N LYS A 86 10.62 -7.11 5.61
CA LYS A 86 12.06 -7.39 5.76
C LYS A 86 12.81 -6.05 5.73
N LYS A 87 13.67 -5.80 6.71
CA LYS A 87 14.41 -4.53 6.85
C LYS A 87 15.11 -4.09 5.56
N THR A 88 15.73 -5.03 4.85
CA THR A 88 16.37 -4.79 3.55
C THR A 88 15.41 -4.31 2.47
N LEU A 89 14.15 -4.78 2.48
CA LEU A 89 13.11 -4.30 1.56
C LEU A 89 12.61 -2.92 1.94
N MET A 90 12.50 -2.61 3.24
CA MET A 90 12.10 -1.29 3.74
C MET A 90 13.17 -0.23 3.39
N GLU A 91 14.44 -0.56 3.61
CA GLU A 91 15.57 0.27 3.21
C GLU A 91 15.59 0.50 1.69
N TYR A 92 15.40 -0.54 0.89
CA TYR A 92 15.31 -0.43 -0.58
C TYR A 92 14.13 0.46 -1.03
N LYS A 93 12.98 0.35 -0.36
CA LYS A 93 11.79 1.19 -0.63
C LYS A 93 11.90 2.60 -0.05
N ASN A 94 12.98 2.91 0.66
CA ASN A 94 13.24 4.21 1.26
C ASN A 94 12.12 4.69 2.19
N THR A 95 11.51 3.79 2.96
CA THR A 95 10.34 4.08 3.82
C THR A 95 10.68 4.74 5.15
N ARG A 96 11.97 4.84 5.51
CA ARG A 96 12.45 5.35 6.80
C ARG A 96 11.82 6.69 7.21
N HIS A 97 11.59 7.58 6.26
CA HIS A 97 11.06 8.93 6.49
C HIS A 97 9.63 8.98 7.06
N VAL A 98 8.89 7.86 7.03
CA VAL A 98 7.54 7.76 7.59
C VAL A 98 7.37 6.71 8.67
N GLU A 99 8.33 5.78 8.80
CA GLU A 99 8.25 4.65 9.73
C GLU A 99 8.01 5.05 11.19
N HIS A 100 8.60 6.16 11.65
CA HIS A 100 8.45 6.63 13.04
C HIS A 100 7.03 7.11 13.40
N VAL A 101 6.17 7.35 12.40
CA VAL A 101 4.75 7.69 12.60
C VAL A 101 3.87 6.51 12.27
N VAL A 102 4.21 5.76 11.21
CA VAL A 102 3.38 4.68 10.71
C VAL A 102 3.47 3.43 11.57
N LEU A 103 4.68 2.98 11.93
CA LEU A 103 4.85 1.72 12.65
C LEU A 103 4.16 1.71 14.03
N PRO A 104 4.27 2.77 14.87
CA PRO A 104 3.58 2.77 16.16
C PRO A 104 2.05 2.72 16.06
N GLU A 105 1.48 3.33 15.00
CA GLU A 105 0.03 3.26 14.77
C GLU A 105 -0.39 1.89 14.25
N LEU A 106 0.44 1.24 13.43
CA LEU A 106 0.22 -0.14 13.00
C LEU A 106 0.36 -1.14 14.17
N GLU A 107 1.19 -0.88 15.17
CA GLU A 107 1.25 -1.74 16.35
C GLU A 107 -0.04 -1.64 17.15
N LYS A 108 -0.45 -0.40 17.43
CA LYS A 108 -1.70 -0.11 18.13
C LYS A 108 -2.93 -0.68 17.43
N TRP A 109 -3.06 -0.48 16.12
CA TRP A 109 -4.24 -0.98 15.41
C TRP A 109 -4.23 -2.51 15.30
N SER A 110 -3.07 -3.18 15.33
CA SER A 110 -3.01 -4.64 15.35
C SER A 110 -3.65 -5.16 16.64
N GLU A 111 -3.33 -4.56 17.79
CA GLU A 111 -3.96 -4.87 19.07
C GLU A 111 -5.48 -4.60 19.04
N GLU A 112 -5.90 -3.44 18.52
CA GLU A 112 -7.33 -3.10 18.38
C GLU A 112 -8.08 -4.09 17.46
N GLN A 113 -7.43 -4.62 16.42
CA GLN A 113 -8.01 -5.59 15.51
C GLN A 113 -8.19 -6.95 16.16
N GLU A 114 -7.25 -7.39 16.98
CA GLU A 114 -7.40 -8.59 17.82
C GLU A 114 -8.56 -8.42 18.82
N GLU A 115 -8.63 -7.28 19.51
CA GLU A 115 -9.71 -6.99 20.49
C GLU A 115 -11.10 -6.98 19.85
N LYS A 116 -11.21 -6.44 18.62
CA LYS A 116 -12.46 -6.42 17.84
C LYS A 116 -12.78 -7.75 17.17
N GLY A 117 -11.89 -8.74 17.23
CA GLY A 117 -12.04 -10.01 16.54
C GLY A 117 -11.96 -9.90 15.01
N LEU A 118 -11.32 -8.84 14.49
CA LEU A 118 -10.98 -8.70 13.06
C LEU A 118 -9.80 -9.61 12.69
N MET A 119 -8.91 -9.88 13.64
CA MET A 119 -7.80 -10.81 13.53
C MET A 119 -7.80 -11.78 14.71
N GLU A 120 -7.29 -13.00 14.48
CA GLU A 120 -7.10 -13.95 15.57
C GLU A 120 -5.96 -13.50 16.47
N LYS A 121 -6.08 -13.72 17.78
CA LYS A 121 -5.05 -13.34 18.74
C LYS A 121 -3.73 -14.07 18.44
N GLY A 122 -2.64 -13.32 18.31
CA GLY A 122 -1.33 -13.89 17.98
C GLY A 122 -1.22 -14.34 16.53
N TRP A 123 -1.95 -13.70 15.62
CA TRP A 123 -1.92 -13.97 14.19
C TRP A 123 -0.49 -13.94 13.64
N GLU A 124 -0.06 -15.05 13.02
CA GLU A 124 1.24 -15.10 12.35
C GLU A 124 1.19 -14.31 11.03
N VAL A 125 2.19 -13.44 10.81
CA VAL A 125 2.31 -12.62 9.59
C VAL A 125 2.42 -13.52 8.36
N HIS A 126 1.35 -13.64 7.58
CA HIS A 126 1.33 -14.38 6.32
C HIS A 126 0.48 -13.69 5.25
N THR A 127 0.67 -14.12 4.00
CA THR A 127 -0.23 -13.70 2.91
C THR A 127 -1.57 -14.37 3.09
N LEU A 128 -2.67 -13.59 3.03
CA LEU A 128 -4.02 -14.13 3.14
C LEU A 128 -4.24 -15.30 2.16
N GLY A 129 -4.88 -16.36 2.64
CA GLY A 129 -5.17 -17.57 1.86
C GLY A 129 -6.11 -17.32 0.67
N GLU A 130 -7.03 -16.35 0.80
CA GLU A 130 -7.88 -15.87 -0.28
C GLU A 130 -7.43 -14.48 -0.72
N SER A 131 -6.84 -14.38 -1.91
CA SER A 131 -6.37 -13.11 -2.46
C SER A 131 -7.42 -12.50 -3.38
N PRO A 132 -7.83 -11.22 -3.21
CA PRO A 132 -7.41 -10.21 -2.22
C PRO A 132 -8.49 -9.85 -1.16
N TRP A 133 -9.25 -10.81 -0.66
CA TRP A 133 -10.47 -10.50 0.10
C TRP A 133 -10.34 -10.88 1.57
N PHE A 134 -10.40 -9.87 2.44
CA PHE A 134 -10.57 -10.07 3.88
C PHE A 134 -12.05 -10.03 4.26
N LYS A 135 -12.44 -10.65 5.38
CA LYS A 135 -13.83 -10.62 5.85
C LYS A 135 -14.34 -9.17 6.01
N GLY A 136 -15.43 -8.81 5.33
CA GLY A 136 -16.02 -7.46 5.37
C GLY A 136 -15.51 -6.48 4.30
N TRP A 137 -14.67 -6.94 3.37
CA TRP A 137 -14.13 -6.11 2.29
C TRP A 137 -15.22 -5.56 1.35
N GLU A 138 -16.25 -6.35 1.07
CA GLU A 138 -17.29 -6.03 0.08
C GLU A 138 -18.16 -4.89 0.60
N GLU A 139 -18.64 -4.99 1.85
CA GLU A 139 -19.41 -3.95 2.51
C GLU A 139 -18.61 -2.65 2.64
N LYS A 140 -17.31 -2.76 2.97
CA LYS A 140 -16.42 -1.59 2.98
C LYS A 140 -16.30 -0.95 1.60
N TRP A 141 -16.17 -1.76 0.55
CA TRP A 141 -16.05 -1.29 -0.82
C TRP A 141 -17.32 -0.62 -1.33
N HIS A 142 -18.49 -1.22 -1.10
CA HIS A 142 -19.80 -0.66 -1.45
C HIS A 142 -20.03 0.69 -0.78
N ARG A 143 -19.79 0.77 0.54
CA ARG A 143 -19.89 2.02 1.30
C ARG A 143 -18.98 3.13 0.74
N ARG A 144 -17.78 2.79 0.27
CA ARG A 144 -16.85 3.76 -0.35
C ARG A 144 -17.36 4.26 -1.71
N LEU A 145 -18.05 3.42 -2.46
CA LEU A 145 -18.66 3.76 -3.74
C LEU A 145 -20.01 4.50 -3.58
N GLY A 146 -20.53 4.62 -2.37
CA GLY A 146 -21.81 5.28 -2.08
C GLY A 146 -23.03 4.39 -2.26
N PHE A 147 -22.86 3.07 -2.17
CA PHE A 147 -23.93 2.07 -2.15
C PHE A 147 -24.22 1.57 -0.72
#